data_AF-A5UZT8-F1
#
_entry.id   AF-A5UZT8-F1
#
_cell.length_a   1.000
_cell.length_b   1.000
_cell.length_c   1.000
_cell.angle_alpha   90.00
_cell.angle_beta   90.00
_cell.angle_gamma   90.00
#
_symmetry.space_group_name_H-M   'P 1'
#
loop_
_entity.id
_entity.type
_entity.pdbx_description
1 polymer ?
#
loop_
_entity_poly.entity_id
_entity_poly.type
_entity_poly.pdbx_seq_one_letter_code
_entity_poly.pdbx_strand_id
1 'polypeptide(L)'
;MITIDLSGPFVTYSILATLGILGWIWGFRYIVSLGLLTTIAYVVSVQGGNFIVDLINRTYSNLPRLAAFLTGGSTADVAPLGPIIPENLEAPLLLRVLLFIALVAIGIGYSFPWKGKPLGGWGGKRPLRILGALTGLYTAVLLTSAVSIFWREFAPTVEVSPTVATALNSLPTWTGIIPSTITAFVITLLIVTVIRFNRVWAVDGGGGGGGGGGGGGPKK
;
A
#
# COMPACT_ATOMS: atom_id res chain seq x y z
N MET A 1 20.48 -26.84 17.47
CA MET A 1 20.56 -26.02 16.24
C MET A 1 19.22 -26.16 15.53
N ILE A 2 18.39 -25.12 15.55
CA ILE A 2 17.10 -25.11 14.83
C ILE A 2 17.40 -24.55 13.44
N THR A 3 17.45 -25.42 12.43
CA THR A 3 17.56 -25.00 11.03
C THR A 3 16.16 -24.60 10.59
N ILE A 4 15.90 -23.30 10.46
CA ILE A 4 14.65 -22.81 9.88
C ILE A 4 14.75 -23.05 8.37
N ASP A 5 14.06 -24.07 7.89
CA ASP A 5 13.93 -24.31 6.46
C ASP A 5 12.98 -23.25 5.87
N LEU A 6 13.55 -22.27 5.18
CA LEU A 6 12.86 -21.16 4.52
C LEU A 6 12.14 -21.63 3.25
N SER A 7 11.34 -22.68 3.37
CA SER A 7 10.45 -23.11 2.30
C SER A 7 9.55 -21.94 1.88
N GLY A 8 9.38 -21.73 0.58
CA GLY A 8 8.55 -20.63 0.03
C GLY A 8 7.16 -20.49 0.67
N PRO A 9 6.45 -21.59 1.00
CA PRO A 9 5.18 -21.52 1.72
C PRO A 9 5.31 -20.92 3.13
N PHE A 10 6.36 -21.25 3.88
CA PHE A 10 6.54 -20.76 5.24
C PHE A 10 6.74 -19.24 5.29
N VAL A 11 7.59 -18.69 4.41
CA VAL A 11 7.81 -17.25 4.28
C VAL A 11 6.51 -16.53 3.92
N THR A 12 5.79 -17.08 2.96
CA THR A 12 4.51 -16.56 2.48
C THR A 12 3.47 -16.48 3.59
N TYR A 13 3.22 -17.60 4.29
CA TYR A 13 2.23 -17.65 5.36
C TYR A 13 2.63 -16.76 6.53
N SER A 14 3.94 -16.61 6.80
CA SER A 14 4.42 -15.72 7.86
C SER A 14 4.14 -14.25 7.55
N ILE A 15 4.36 -13.79 6.31
CA ILE A 15 4.07 -12.41 5.90
C ILE A 15 2.56 -12.15 5.93
N LEU A 16 1.78 -13.07 5.35
CA LEU A 16 0.31 -12.98 5.34
C LEU A 16 -0.25 -12.94 6.77
N ALA A 17 0.21 -13.83 7.65
CA ALA A 17 -0.22 -13.89 9.04
C ALA A 17 0.15 -12.61 9.78
N THR A 18 1.38 -12.11 9.61
CA THR A 18 1.84 -10.90 10.30
C THR A 18 0.97 -9.70 9.96
N LEU A 19 0.74 -9.42 8.67
CA LEU A 19 -0.07 -8.28 8.26
C LEU A 19 -1.57 -8.48 8.52
N GLY A 20 -2.07 -9.71 8.44
CA GLY A 20 -3.44 -10.05 8.86
C GLY A 20 -3.65 -9.79 10.36
N ILE A 21 -2.71 -10.22 11.20
CA ILE A 21 -2.74 -9.99 12.66
C ILE A 21 -2.61 -8.49 12.97
N LEU A 22 -1.72 -7.77 12.30
CA LEU A 22 -1.60 -6.31 12.45
C LEU A 22 -2.92 -5.61 12.08
N GLY A 23 -3.54 -6.02 10.97
CA GLY A 23 -4.87 -5.55 10.58
C GLY A 23 -5.94 -5.85 11.62
N TRP A 24 -5.89 -7.01 12.27
CA TRP A 24 -6.80 -7.39 13.36
C TRP A 24 -6.63 -6.53 14.62
N ILE A 25 -5.39 -6.26 15.03
CA ILE A 25 -5.06 -5.54 16.27
C ILE A 25 -5.30 -4.04 16.09
N TRP A 26 -4.88 -3.46 14.96
CA TRP A 26 -5.01 -2.03 14.69
C TRP A 26 -6.40 -1.65 14.17
N GLY A 27 -7.11 -2.58 13.53
CA GLY A 27 -8.46 -2.39 13.03
C GLY A 27 -8.51 -1.69 11.67
N PHE A 28 -9.68 -1.81 11.02
CA PHE A 28 -9.90 -1.35 9.64
C PHE A 28 -9.49 0.11 9.39
N ARG A 29 -9.95 1.06 10.22
CA ARG A 29 -9.70 2.49 10.02
C ARG A 29 -8.21 2.86 10.02
N TYR A 30 -7.39 2.09 10.71
CA TYR A 30 -5.95 2.32 10.75
C TYR A 30 -5.28 1.72 9.50
N ILE A 31 -5.57 0.46 9.20
CA ILE A 31 -4.88 -0.30 8.15
C ILE A 31 -5.37 0.03 6.73
N VAL A 32 -6.58 0.59 6.57
CA VAL A 32 -7.14 0.96 5.27
C VAL A 32 -6.30 1.99 4.52
N SER A 33 -5.64 2.90 5.23
CA SER A 33 -4.71 3.86 4.63
C SER A 33 -3.51 3.15 4.00
N LEU A 34 -2.94 2.18 4.71
CA LEU A 34 -1.87 1.35 4.19
C LEU A 34 -2.33 0.55 2.96
N GLY A 35 -3.51 -0.07 3.03
CA GLY A 35 -4.08 -0.83 1.92
C GLY A 35 -4.32 0.03 0.67
N LEU A 36 -4.88 1.23 0.84
CA LEU A 36 -5.11 2.19 -0.25
C LEU A 36 -3.79 2.64 -0.89
N LEU A 37 -2.83 3.09 -0.09
CA LEU A 37 -1.56 3.58 -0.60
C LEU A 37 -0.74 2.46 -1.25
N THR A 38 -0.78 1.25 -0.71
CA THR A 38 -0.18 0.06 -1.33
C THR A 38 -0.86 -0.29 -2.65
N THR A 39 -2.18 -0.11 -2.76
CA THR A 39 -2.92 -0.31 -4.02
C THR A 39 -2.45 0.67 -5.09
N ILE A 40 -2.39 1.97 -4.75
CA ILE A 40 -1.92 3.02 -5.66
C ILE A 40 -0.47 2.74 -6.07
N ALA A 41 0.40 2.44 -5.10
CA ALA A 41 1.79 2.09 -5.35
C ALA A 41 1.93 0.90 -6.29
N TYR A 42 1.14 -0.16 -6.08
CA TYR A 42 1.16 -1.34 -6.94
C TYR A 42 0.70 -1.02 -8.36
N VAL A 43 -0.41 -0.31 -8.51
CA VAL A 43 -0.94 0.05 -9.84
C VAL A 43 0.05 0.94 -10.59
N VAL A 44 0.62 1.94 -9.92
CA VAL A 44 1.50 2.93 -10.57
C VAL A 44 2.90 2.36 -10.83
N SER A 45 3.51 1.69 -9.85
CA SER A 45 4.91 1.25 -9.94
C SER A 45 5.08 -0.17 -10.45
N VAL A 46 4.07 -1.05 -10.33
CA VAL A 46 4.17 -2.46 -10.75
C VAL A 46 3.38 -2.70 -12.03
N GLN A 47 2.06 -2.48 -12.02
CA GLN A 47 1.24 -2.69 -13.23
C GLN A 47 1.49 -1.63 -14.31
N GLY A 48 1.73 -0.38 -13.90
CA GLY A 48 2.01 0.73 -14.80
C GLY A 48 3.37 0.62 -15.50
N GLY A 49 4.26 -0.29 -15.07
CA GLY A 49 5.58 -0.45 -15.66
C GLY A 49 6.33 0.89 -15.72
N ASN A 50 6.80 1.26 -16.93
CA ASN A 50 7.52 2.51 -17.17
C ASN A 50 6.61 3.73 -17.37
N PHE A 51 5.29 3.62 -17.18
CA PHE A 51 4.35 4.72 -17.39
C PHE A 51 4.77 6.04 -16.73
N ILE A 52 5.25 5.99 -15.48
CA ILE A 52 5.72 7.20 -14.77
C ILE A 52 6.99 7.77 -15.39
N VAL A 53 7.92 6.91 -15.81
CA VAL A 53 9.16 7.32 -16.47
C VAL A 53 8.84 7.96 -17.82
N ASP A 54 7.96 7.33 -18.59
CA ASP A 54 7.48 7.85 -19.87
C ASP A 54 6.74 9.18 -19.69
N LEU A 55 5.91 9.31 -18.66
CA LEU A 55 5.21 10.55 -18.34
C LEU A 55 6.21 11.67 -18.02
N ILE A 56 7.18 11.42 -17.14
CA ILE A 56 8.21 12.39 -16.77
C ILE A 56 9.04 12.79 -18.00
N ASN A 57 9.52 11.81 -18.77
CA ASN A 57 10.31 12.06 -19.97
C ASN A 57 9.50 12.84 -21.00
N ARG A 58 8.23 12.48 -21.26
CA ARG A 58 7.36 13.21 -22.20
C ARG A 58 7.08 14.63 -21.74
N THR A 59 6.81 14.86 -20.46
CA THR A 59 6.56 16.20 -19.94
C THR A 59 7.82 17.06 -20.06
N TYR A 60 8.98 16.53 -19.65
CA TYR A 60 10.26 17.24 -19.74
C TYR A 60 10.66 17.54 -21.18
N SER A 61 10.62 16.55 -22.07
CA SER A 61 11.00 16.69 -23.47
C SER A 61 10.13 17.70 -24.23
N ASN A 62 8.88 17.91 -23.81
CA ASN A 62 7.96 18.87 -24.42
C ASN A 62 7.93 20.26 -23.73
N LEU A 63 8.71 20.50 -22.67
CA LEU A 63 8.77 21.82 -22.01
C LEU A 63 9.13 22.97 -22.97
N PRO A 64 10.11 22.84 -23.90
CA PRO A 64 10.40 23.93 -24.84
C PRO A 64 9.23 24.24 -25.78
N ARG A 65 8.47 23.23 -26.19
CA ARG A 65 7.28 23.40 -27.04
C ARG A 65 6.15 24.06 -26.27
N LEU A 66 5.98 23.75 -24.98
CA LEU A 66 5.04 24.43 -24.11
C LEU A 66 5.42 25.91 -23.93
N ALA A 67 6.70 26.21 -23.70
CA ALA A 67 7.18 27.59 -23.61
C ALA A 67 6.95 28.36 -24.92
N ALA A 68 7.26 27.75 -26.06
CA ALA A 68 7.02 28.34 -27.38
C ALA A 68 5.53 28.63 -27.62
N PHE A 69 4.64 27.70 -27.27
CA PHE A 69 3.20 27.90 -27.31
C PHE A 69 2.76 29.10 -26.46
N LEU A 70 3.25 29.19 -25.22
CA LEU A 70 2.90 30.27 -24.28
C LEU A 70 3.41 31.64 -24.73
N THR A 71 4.53 31.68 -25.45
CA THR A 71 5.09 32.92 -26.03
C THR A 71 4.51 33.25 -27.42
N GLY A 72 3.52 32.50 -27.91
CA GLY A 72 2.91 32.70 -29.23
C GLY A 72 3.79 32.28 -30.42
N GLY A 73 4.83 31.50 -30.17
CA GLY A 73 5.74 30.95 -31.18
C GLY A 73 5.28 29.61 -31.75
N SER A 74 5.88 29.21 -32.87
CA SER A 74 5.62 27.92 -33.52
C SER A 74 6.17 26.76 -32.69
N THR A 75 5.31 25.81 -32.32
CA THR A 75 5.69 24.60 -31.58
C THR A 75 6.34 23.54 -32.47
N ALA A 76 6.10 23.62 -33.79
CA ALA A 76 6.64 22.68 -34.77
C ALA A 76 8.14 22.86 -34.98
N ASP A 77 8.63 24.10 -34.84
CA ASP A 77 10.02 24.48 -35.11
C ASP A 77 10.93 24.30 -33.89
N VAL A 78 10.36 23.95 -32.73
CA VAL A 78 11.11 23.77 -31.49
C VAL A 78 11.40 22.30 -31.26
N ALA A 79 12.70 21.98 -31.31
CA ALA A 79 13.21 20.65 -31.01
C ALA A 79 12.90 20.26 -29.55
N PRO A 80 12.46 19.01 -29.30
CA PRO A 80 12.24 18.53 -27.94
C PRO A 80 13.57 18.33 -27.21
N LEU A 81 13.55 18.41 -25.88
CA LEU A 81 14.73 18.03 -25.07
C LEU A 81 14.93 16.51 -25.12
N GLY A 82 16.18 16.07 -24.98
CA GLY A 82 16.49 14.66 -24.72
C GLY A 82 15.81 14.17 -23.42
N PRO A 83 15.60 12.85 -23.28
CA PRO A 83 14.99 12.28 -22.08
C PRO A 83 15.86 12.57 -20.85
N ILE A 84 15.22 12.90 -19.73
CA ILE A 84 15.90 13.19 -18.46
C ILE A 84 16.27 11.90 -17.72
N ILE A 85 15.43 10.88 -17.82
CA ILE A 85 15.71 9.54 -17.31
C ILE A 85 16.19 8.69 -18.48
N PRO A 86 17.45 8.23 -18.47
CA PRO A 86 17.98 7.38 -19.52
C PRO A 86 17.26 6.03 -19.59
N GLU A 87 17.25 5.42 -20.78
CA GLU A 87 16.59 4.13 -21.03
C GLU A 87 17.37 2.91 -20.52
N ASN A 88 18.46 3.12 -19.76
CA ASN A 88 19.15 2.01 -19.11
C ASN A 88 18.24 1.41 -18.04
N LEU A 89 17.95 0.12 -18.15
CA LEU A 89 16.95 -0.65 -17.38
C LEU A 89 16.94 -0.35 -15.86
N GLU A 90 18.10 -0.02 -15.30
CA GLU A 90 18.34 0.29 -13.88
C GLU A 90 17.69 1.59 -13.40
N ALA A 91 17.75 2.68 -14.18
CA ALA A 91 17.26 3.99 -13.75
C ALA A 91 15.71 4.05 -13.65
N PRO A 92 14.94 3.54 -14.62
CA PRO A 92 13.49 3.38 -14.52
C PRO A 92 13.07 2.48 -13.36
N LEU A 93 13.77 1.35 -13.16
CA LEU A 93 13.45 0.39 -12.11
C LEU A 93 13.65 1.00 -10.72
N LEU A 94 14.78 1.68 -10.49
CA LEU A 94 15.09 2.32 -9.22
C LEU A 94 14.03 3.37 -8.87
N LEU A 95 13.62 4.20 -9.83
CA LEU A 95 12.55 5.18 -9.61
C LEU A 95 11.24 4.51 -9.20
N ARG A 96 10.83 3.44 -9.88
CA ARG A 96 9.60 2.69 -9.58
C ARG A 96 9.63 2.12 -8.17
N VAL A 97 10.77 1.55 -7.75
CA VAL A 97 10.97 1.02 -6.40
C VAL A 97 10.92 2.14 -5.35
N LEU A 98 11.63 3.25 -5.57
CA LEU A 98 11.61 4.39 -4.65
C LEU A 98 10.21 4.98 -4.50
N LEU A 99 9.48 5.14 -5.61
CA LEU A 99 8.10 5.62 -5.59
C LEU A 99 7.19 4.66 -4.83
N PHE A 100 7.36 3.35 -5.03
CA PHE A 100 6.59 2.33 -4.32
C PHE A 100 6.82 2.43 -2.81
N ILE A 101 8.09 2.49 -2.38
CA ILE A 101 8.47 2.63 -0.96
C ILE A 101 7.93 3.95 -0.38
N ALA A 102 8.04 5.06 -1.12
CA ALA A 102 7.56 6.36 -0.67
C ALA A 102 6.04 6.35 -0.43
N LEU A 103 5.26 5.78 -1.35
CA LEU A 103 3.81 5.68 -1.21
C LEU A 103 3.41 4.77 -0.04
N VAL A 104 4.06 3.63 0.13
CA VAL A 104 3.84 2.74 1.29
C VAL A 104 4.20 3.46 2.59
N ALA A 105 5.32 4.18 2.63
CA ALA A 105 5.76 4.95 3.80
C ALA A 105 4.74 6.06 4.16
N ILE A 106 4.17 6.75 3.17
CA ILE A 106 3.06 7.70 3.38
C ILE A 106 1.85 6.99 3.97
N GLY A 107 1.51 5.79 3.49
CA GLY A 107 0.42 4.97 4.03
C GLY A 107 0.58 4.65 5.52
N ILE A 108 1.82 4.46 5.99
CA ILE A 108 2.16 4.21 7.39
C ILE A 108 2.18 5.50 8.21
N GLY A 109 2.96 6.49 7.74
CA GLY A 109 3.34 7.68 8.50
C GLY A 109 2.32 8.80 8.50
N TYR A 110 1.51 8.94 7.45
CA TYR A 110 0.54 10.04 7.35
C TYR A 110 -0.71 9.78 8.19
N SER A 111 -1.19 10.82 8.87
CA SER A 111 -2.43 10.79 9.66
C SER A 111 -3.62 11.18 8.80
N PHE A 112 -4.16 10.22 8.05
CA PHE A 112 -5.33 10.46 7.22
C PHE A 112 -6.58 10.86 8.03
N PRO A 113 -7.49 11.67 7.48
CA PRO A 113 -8.69 12.16 8.19
C PRO A 113 -9.58 11.04 8.75
N TRP A 114 -9.56 9.87 8.11
CA TRP A 114 -10.36 8.72 8.47
C TRP A 114 -9.65 7.75 9.45
N LYS A 115 -8.36 7.99 9.74
CA LYS A 115 -7.53 7.14 10.60
C LYS A 115 -8.10 7.16 12.02
N GLY A 116 -8.58 5.99 12.47
CA GLY A 116 -9.05 5.79 13.83
C GLY A 116 -7.90 5.46 14.78
N LYS A 117 -8.16 5.59 16.09
CA LYS A 117 -7.25 5.02 17.10
C LYS A 117 -7.15 3.50 16.90
N PRO A 118 -5.96 2.90 17.08
CA PRO A 118 -5.82 1.46 17.02
C PRO A 118 -6.73 0.80 18.06
N LEU A 119 -7.43 -0.27 17.68
CA LEU A 119 -8.39 -0.93 18.56
C LEU A 119 -7.71 -1.55 19.80
N GLY A 120 -6.47 -2.02 19.67
CA GLY A 120 -5.67 -2.57 20.76
C GLY A 120 -6.19 -3.93 21.26
N GLY A 121 -5.29 -4.83 21.66
CA GLY A 121 -5.67 -6.15 22.19
C GLY A 121 -6.45 -7.05 21.22
N TRP A 122 -7.14 -8.06 21.75
CA TRP A 122 -7.84 -9.10 20.98
C TRP A 122 -9.38 -9.06 21.07
N GLY A 123 -9.96 -8.23 21.94
CA GLY A 123 -11.40 -8.16 22.22
C GLY A 123 -12.12 -6.92 21.67
N GLY A 124 -13.46 -6.98 21.53
CA GLY A 124 -14.30 -5.83 21.14
C GLY A 124 -14.34 -5.51 19.63
N LYS A 125 -15.40 -4.78 19.21
CA LYS A 125 -15.68 -4.31 17.82
C LYS A 125 -15.30 -5.31 16.70
N ARG A 126 -15.74 -6.58 16.80
CA ARG A 126 -15.41 -7.69 15.87
C ARG A 126 -15.50 -7.34 14.37
N PRO A 127 -16.53 -6.63 13.87
CA PRO A 127 -16.63 -6.32 12.43
C PRO A 127 -15.46 -5.48 11.91
N LEU A 128 -14.99 -4.49 12.69
CA LEU A 128 -13.87 -3.63 12.31
C LEU A 128 -12.53 -4.38 12.33
N ARG A 129 -12.41 -5.40 13.16
CA ARG A 129 -11.22 -6.26 13.23
C ARG A 129 -11.16 -7.22 12.05
N ILE A 130 -12.28 -7.83 11.67
CA ILE A 130 -12.35 -8.70 10.48
C ILE A 130 -12.01 -7.89 9.23
N LEU A 131 -12.62 -6.71 9.05
CA LEU A 131 -12.29 -5.81 7.93
C LEU A 131 -10.82 -5.37 7.95
N GLY A 132 -10.29 -5.10 9.14
CA GLY A 132 -8.87 -4.81 9.32
C GLY A 132 -7.98 -5.98 8.91
N ALA A 133 -8.27 -7.19 9.37
CA ALA A 133 -7.51 -8.39 9.03
C ALA A 133 -7.55 -8.71 7.54
N LEU A 134 -8.72 -8.59 6.90
CA LEU A 134 -8.86 -8.76 5.45
C LEU A 134 -8.06 -7.71 4.68
N THR A 135 -8.08 -6.46 5.13
CA THR A 135 -7.30 -5.38 4.51
C THR A 135 -5.80 -5.60 4.71
N GLY A 136 -5.39 -6.10 5.87
CA GLY A 136 -4.01 -6.48 6.16
C GLY A 136 -3.54 -7.63 5.26
N LEU A 137 -4.34 -8.69 5.13
CA LEU A 137 -4.07 -9.81 4.21
C LEU A 137 -3.97 -9.33 2.75
N TYR A 138 -4.91 -8.50 2.30
CA TYR A 138 -4.86 -7.88 0.98
C TYR A 138 -3.56 -7.07 0.76
N THR A 139 -3.17 -6.26 1.75
CA THR A 139 -1.93 -5.49 1.70
C THR A 139 -0.72 -6.41 1.60
N ALA A 140 -0.71 -7.52 2.34
CA ALA A 140 0.36 -8.51 2.29
C ALA A 140 0.50 -9.18 0.92
N VAL A 141 -0.63 -9.47 0.28
CA VAL A 141 -0.69 -10.01 -1.09
C VAL A 141 -0.01 -9.05 -2.07
N LEU A 142 -0.36 -7.77 -2.00
CA LEU A 142 0.23 -6.75 -2.87
C LEU A 142 1.72 -6.53 -2.60
N LEU A 143 2.12 -6.39 -1.33
CA LEU A 143 3.52 -6.14 -0.96
C LEU A 143 4.43 -7.29 -1.41
N THR A 144 4.06 -8.54 -1.12
CA THR A 144 4.91 -9.69 -1.48
C THR A 144 5.00 -9.86 -2.99
N SER A 145 3.89 -9.63 -3.72
CA SER A 145 3.92 -9.68 -5.18
C SER A 145 4.79 -8.57 -5.77
N ALA A 146 4.71 -7.35 -5.24
CA ALA A 146 5.55 -6.24 -5.68
C ALA A 146 7.03 -6.54 -5.46
N VAL A 147 7.39 -7.03 -4.27
CA VAL A 147 8.78 -7.41 -3.95
C VAL A 147 9.27 -8.51 -4.90
N SER A 148 8.47 -9.55 -5.14
CA SER A 148 8.86 -10.63 -6.06
C SER A 148 9.03 -10.14 -7.51
N ILE A 149 8.17 -9.23 -7.98
CA ILE A 149 8.29 -8.65 -9.33
C ILE A 149 9.52 -7.75 -9.44
N PHE A 150 9.73 -6.83 -8.51
CA PHE A 150 10.93 -5.98 -8.50
C PHE A 150 12.20 -6.80 -8.39
N TRP A 151 12.20 -7.86 -7.58
CA TRP A 151 13.32 -8.78 -7.49
C TRP A 151 13.61 -9.46 -8.83
N ARG A 152 12.59 -9.96 -9.55
CA ARG A 152 12.79 -10.59 -10.86
C ARG A 152 13.36 -9.62 -11.91
N GLU A 153 12.98 -8.34 -11.85
CA GLU A 153 13.51 -7.30 -12.72
C GLU A 153 14.95 -6.89 -12.32
N PHE A 154 15.28 -6.93 -11.02
CA PHE A 154 16.59 -6.53 -10.48
C PHE A 154 17.64 -7.64 -10.47
N ALA A 155 17.24 -8.90 -10.28
CA ALA A 155 18.12 -10.06 -10.16
C ALA A 155 19.18 -10.21 -11.28
N PRO A 156 18.91 -9.92 -12.57
CA PRO A 156 19.94 -10.02 -13.60
C PRO A 156 21.00 -8.90 -13.56
N THR A 157 20.78 -7.85 -12.76
CA THR A 157 21.65 -6.66 -12.71
C THR A 157 22.64 -6.65 -11.55
N VAL A 158 22.52 -7.58 -10.60
CA VAL A 158 23.35 -7.59 -9.39
C VAL A 158 23.68 -9.01 -8.93
N GLU A 159 24.88 -9.20 -8.41
CA GLU A 159 25.24 -10.41 -7.67
C GLU A 159 24.91 -10.24 -6.19
N VAL A 160 24.09 -11.14 -5.65
CA VAL A 160 23.62 -11.09 -4.26
C VAL A 160 23.93 -12.40 -3.57
N SER A 161 24.11 -12.37 -2.24
CA SER A 161 24.39 -13.58 -1.46
C SER A 161 23.40 -14.71 -1.78
N PRO A 162 23.86 -15.97 -1.93
CA PRO A 162 23.00 -17.10 -2.28
C PRO A 162 21.78 -17.24 -1.36
N THR A 163 21.94 -16.98 -0.06
CA THR A 163 20.85 -17.06 0.92
C THR A 163 19.74 -16.04 0.63
N VAL A 164 20.12 -14.82 0.26
CA VAL A 164 19.17 -13.73 -0.07
C VAL A 164 18.48 -14.05 -1.39
N ALA A 165 19.23 -14.50 -2.39
CA ALA A 165 18.68 -14.89 -3.67
C ALA A 165 17.67 -16.05 -3.54
N THR A 166 17.98 -17.09 -2.76
CA THR A 166 17.05 -18.20 -2.49
C THR A 166 15.78 -17.72 -1.80
N ALA A 167 15.89 -16.83 -0.80
CA ALA A 167 14.73 -16.30 -0.08
C ALA A 167 13.83 -15.42 -0.96
N LEU A 168 14.42 -14.58 -1.83
CA LEU A 168 13.66 -13.71 -2.72
C LEU A 168 13.06 -14.47 -3.91
N ASN A 169 13.76 -15.48 -4.42
CA ASN A 169 13.25 -16.36 -5.47
C ASN A 169 12.10 -17.26 -4.98
N SER A 170 12.01 -17.53 -3.68
CA SER A 170 10.91 -18.32 -3.11
C SER A 170 9.63 -17.50 -2.85
N LEU A 171 9.67 -16.17 -3.06
CA LEU A 171 8.51 -15.31 -2.88
C LEU A 171 7.45 -15.56 -3.98
N PRO A 172 6.19 -15.81 -3.61
CA PRO A 172 5.12 -16.03 -4.56
C PRO A 172 4.74 -14.74 -5.30
N THR A 173 4.24 -14.92 -6.51
CA THR A 173 3.57 -13.87 -7.28
C THR A 173 2.11 -14.20 -7.49
N TRP A 174 1.21 -13.32 -7.08
CA TRP A 174 -0.23 -13.50 -7.25
C TRP A 174 -0.81 -12.73 -8.44
N THR A 175 0.01 -12.45 -9.46
CA THR A 175 -0.35 -11.63 -10.63
C THR A 175 -1.69 -12.00 -11.27
N GLY A 176 -2.04 -13.30 -11.31
CA GLY A 176 -3.32 -13.78 -11.85
C GLY A 176 -4.57 -13.38 -11.04
N ILE A 177 -4.45 -13.10 -9.74
CA ILE A 177 -5.58 -12.72 -8.87
C ILE A 177 -5.53 -11.26 -8.40
N ILE A 178 -4.44 -10.55 -8.68
CA ILE A 178 -4.30 -9.15 -8.24
C ILE A 178 -5.39 -8.23 -8.83
N PRO A 179 -5.73 -8.28 -10.13
CA PRO A 179 -6.78 -7.43 -10.67
C PRO A 179 -8.14 -7.65 -9.97
N SER A 180 -8.51 -8.91 -9.71
CA SER A 180 -9.77 -9.24 -9.05
C SER A 180 -9.76 -8.89 -7.56
N THR A 181 -8.64 -9.08 -6.86
CA THR A 181 -8.50 -8.69 -5.45
C THR A 181 -8.49 -7.17 -5.25
N ILE A 182 -7.84 -6.39 -6.13
CA ILE A 182 -7.95 -4.92 -6.13
C ILE A 182 -9.41 -4.51 -6.34
N THR A 183 -10.08 -5.09 -7.33
CA THR A 183 -11.49 -4.80 -7.62
C THR A 183 -12.39 -5.12 -6.43
N ALA A 184 -12.22 -6.29 -5.82
CA ALA A 184 -12.97 -6.70 -4.64
C ALA A 184 -12.72 -5.77 -3.44
N PHE A 185 -11.47 -5.32 -3.24
CA PHE A 185 -11.11 -4.37 -2.19
C PHE A 185 -11.80 -3.01 -2.41
N VAL A 186 -11.74 -2.47 -3.63
CA VAL A 186 -12.39 -1.19 -3.98
C VAL A 186 -13.91 -1.28 -3.83
N ILE A 187 -14.55 -2.35 -4.33
CA ILE A 187 -15.98 -2.58 -4.16
C ILE A 187 -16.35 -2.67 -2.68
N THR A 188 -15.59 -3.43 -1.88
CA THR A 188 -15.81 -3.54 -0.43
C THR A 188 -15.69 -2.18 0.24
N LEU A 189 -14.69 -1.37 -0.14
CA LEU A 189 -14.48 -0.04 0.41
C LEU A 189 -15.64 0.91 0.05
N LEU A 190 -16.13 0.85 -1.20
CA LEU A 190 -17.33 1.59 -1.63
C LEU A 190 -18.56 1.16 -0.84
N ILE A 191 -18.83 -0.14 -0.71
CA ILE A 191 -19.96 -0.68 0.04
C ILE A 191 -19.89 -0.24 1.51
N VAL A 192 -18.73 -0.39 2.16
CA VAL A 192 -18.54 0.01 3.56
C VAL A 192 -18.75 1.51 3.73
N THR A 193 -18.26 2.31 2.78
CA THR A 193 -18.40 3.76 2.80
C THR A 193 -19.84 4.20 2.57
N VAL A 194 -20.57 3.61 1.63
CA VAL A 194 -21.96 4.01 1.32
C VAL A 194 -22.96 3.45 2.34
N ILE A 195 -22.89 2.16 2.65
CA ILE A 195 -23.93 1.46 3.45
C ILE A 195 -23.65 1.54 4.95
N ARG A 196 -22.39 1.56 5.34
CA ARG A 196 -21.97 1.46 6.75
C ARG A 196 -21.25 2.71 7.24
N PHE A 197 -21.43 3.85 6.58
CA PHE A 197 -20.71 5.08 6.92
C PHE A 197 -20.75 5.40 8.42
N ASN A 198 -21.95 5.51 8.98
CA ASN A 198 -22.15 5.85 10.39
C ASN A 198 -21.68 4.76 11.36
N ARG A 199 -21.52 3.50 10.94
CA ARG A 199 -21.05 2.41 11.83
C ARG A 199 -19.54 2.26 11.84
N VAL A 200 -18.88 2.63 10.74
CA VAL A 200 -17.44 2.43 10.55
C VAL A 200 -16.68 3.74 10.73
N TRP A 201 -17.25 4.84 10.25
CA TRP A 201 -16.57 6.14 10.17
C TRP A 201 -17.09 7.18 11.16
N ALA A 202 -18.20 6.92 11.86
CA ALA A 202 -18.58 7.79 12.97
C ALA A 202 -17.38 7.90 13.92
N VAL A 203 -16.94 9.14 14.11
CA VAL A 203 -16.09 9.50 15.24
C VAL A 203 -16.83 8.95 16.45
N ASP A 204 -16.13 8.24 17.34
CA ASP A 204 -16.68 7.85 18.64
C ASP A 204 -17.00 9.17 19.38
N GLY A 205 -18.13 9.79 19.04
CA GLY A 205 -18.70 10.91 19.76
C GLY A 205 -19.14 10.36 21.09
N GLY A 206 -18.36 10.67 22.13
CA GLY A 206 -18.75 10.54 23.53
C GLY A 206 -19.44 9.23 23.91
N GLY A 207 -18.67 8.16 24.12
CA GLY A 207 -19.00 7.29 25.25
C GLY A 207 -18.71 8.11 26.50
N GLY A 208 -19.68 8.66 27.22
CA GLY A 208 -20.75 7.88 27.83
C GLY A 208 -20.27 7.45 29.20
N GLY A 209 -20.04 8.42 30.09
CA GLY A 209 -19.86 8.18 31.52
C GLY A 209 -21.20 7.73 32.10
N GLY A 210 -21.49 6.45 31.94
CA GLY A 210 -22.62 5.80 32.59
C GLY A 210 -22.26 5.41 34.02
N GLY A 211 -23.12 5.81 34.96
CA GLY A 211 -23.50 5.00 36.11
C GLY A 211 -22.49 4.89 37.26
N GLY A 212 -22.56 5.85 38.19
CA GLY A 212 -22.12 5.68 39.58
C GLY A 212 -23.30 5.89 40.51
N GLY A 213 -24.22 4.92 40.55
CA GLY A 213 -25.25 4.86 41.58
C GLY A 213 -24.74 4.11 42.81
N GLY A 214 -25.04 4.64 44.00
CA GLY A 214 -25.08 3.88 45.25
C GLY A 214 -23.94 4.19 46.23
N GLY A 215 -24.24 4.98 47.25
CA GLY A 215 -23.34 5.09 48.41
C GLY A 215 -23.71 6.16 49.43
N GLY A 216 -24.54 5.79 50.42
CA GLY A 216 -24.29 6.20 51.81
C GLY A 216 -25.13 7.34 52.40
N GLY A 217 -26.02 6.99 53.33
CA GLY A 217 -26.48 7.90 54.37
C GLY A 217 -27.74 7.42 55.10
N PRO A 218 -27.64 6.75 56.26
CA PRO A 218 -28.79 6.61 57.15
C PRO A 218 -29.11 7.96 57.77
N LYS A 219 -30.36 8.41 57.65
CA LYS A 219 -30.90 9.50 58.46
C LYS A 219 -31.04 8.99 59.90
N LYS A 220 -30.33 9.63 60.82
CA LYS A 220 -30.75 9.72 62.23
C LYS A 220 -31.44 11.07 62.41
#